data_AF-S4PQY8-F1
#
_entry.id   AF-S4PQY8-F1
#
_cell.length_a   1.000
_cell.length_b   1.000
_cell.length_c   1.000
_cell.angle_alpha   90.00
_cell.angle_beta   90.00
_cell.angle_gamma   90.00
#
_symmetry.space_group_name_H-M   'P 1'
#
loop_
_entity.id
_entity.type
_entity.pdbx_description
1 polymer ?
#
loop_
_entity_poly.entity_id
_entity_poly.type
_entity_poly.pdbx_seq_one_letter_code
_entity_poly.pdbx_strand_id
1 'polypeptide(L)' 'KDEEVPVKKILLANGLGTWGVAGGRTEFIRNKCPVDACTLTADAREAANADAILYKDHHIPFNVKRP' A
#
# COMPACT_ATOMS: atom_id res chain seq x y z
N LYS A 1 12.55 -24.35 5.27
CA LYS A 1 11.10 -24.17 5.38
C LYS A 1 10.86 -22.74 4.95
N ASP A 2 10.44 -22.53 3.72
CA ASP A 2 10.07 -21.21 3.25
C ASP A 2 8.82 -20.81 4.05
N GLU A 3 9.02 -19.93 5.02
CA GLU A 3 7.94 -19.30 5.76
C GLU A 3 7.16 -18.46 4.74
N GLU A 4 5.86 -18.72 4.58
CA GLU A 4 5.03 -17.99 3.64
C GLU A 4 4.95 -16.52 4.11
N VAL A 5 5.76 -15.65 3.52
CA VAL A 5 5.84 -14.24 3.91
C VAL A 5 4.51 -13.58 3.54
N PRO A 6 3.69 -13.14 4.53
CA PRO A 6 2.38 -12.57 4.24
C PRO A 6 2.53 -11.25 3.48
N VAL A 7 1.75 -11.10 2.41
CA VAL A 7 1.78 -9.88 1.59
C VAL A 7 1.18 -8.71 2.37
N LYS A 8 1.98 -7.67 2.60
CA LYS A 8 1.55 -6.44 3.28
C LYS A 8 0.92 -5.45 2.32
N LYS A 9 -0.09 -4.71 2.78
CA LYS A 9 -0.87 -3.75 2.01
C LYS A 9 -0.54 -2.32 2.40
N ILE A 10 -0.18 -1.51 1.41
CA ILE A 10 0.09 -0.08 1.57
C ILE A 10 -0.97 0.68 0.79
N LEU A 11 -1.78 1.46 1.50
CA LEU A 11 -2.81 2.33 0.92
C LEU A 11 -2.24 3.71 0.65
N LEU A 12 -2.30 4.15 -0.60
CA LEU A 12 -1.93 5.51 -1.01
C LEU A 12 -3.19 6.38 -1.03
N ALA A 13 -3.40 7.17 0.03
CA ALA A 13 -4.65 7.88 0.28
C ALA A 13 -4.99 8.92 -0.80
N ASN A 14 -3.97 9.49 -1.45
CA ASN A 14 -4.12 10.49 -2.52
C ASN A 14 -4.16 9.87 -3.92
N GLY A 15 -4.31 8.54 -4.02
CA GLY A 15 -4.38 7.81 -5.28
C GLY A 15 -3.01 7.46 -5.88
N LEU A 16 -2.95 6.37 -6.65
CA LEU A 16 -1.72 5.87 -7.28
C LEU A 16 -1.05 6.92 -8.21
N GLY A 17 -1.87 7.68 -8.96
CA GLY A 17 -1.40 8.66 -9.93
C GLY A 17 -0.58 9.80 -9.31
N THR A 18 -0.98 10.29 -8.13
CA THR A 18 -0.24 11.33 -7.39
C THR A 18 1.18 10.88 -7.01
N TRP A 19 1.39 9.58 -6.89
CA TRP A 19 2.67 8.95 -6.61
C TRP A 19 3.42 8.47 -7.86
N GLY A 20 2.78 8.46 -9.04
CA GLY A 20 3.38 8.01 -10.29
C GLY A 20 3.69 6.50 -10.32
N VAL A 21 2.90 5.69 -9.62
CA VAL A 21 3.13 4.24 -9.44
C VAL A 21 1.94 3.42 -9.93
N ALA A 22 2.20 2.16 -10.30
CA ALA A 22 1.13 1.19 -10.55
C ALA A 22 0.65 0.51 -9.24
N GLY A 23 -0.58 0.00 -9.27
CA GLY A 23 -1.12 -0.81 -8.18
C GLY A 23 -0.51 -2.22 -8.13
N GLY A 24 -0.83 -2.95 -7.06
CA GLY A 24 -0.34 -4.31 -6.89
C GLY A 24 1.12 -4.37 -6.46
N ARG A 25 1.81 -5.45 -6.86
CA ARG A 25 3.24 -5.69 -6.57
C ARG A 25 4.18 -5.12 -7.64
N THR A 26 3.63 -4.48 -8.67
CA THR A 26 4.32 -4.11 -9.92
C THR A 26 5.60 -3.30 -9.65
N GLU A 27 5.52 -2.24 -8.86
CA GLU A 27 6.69 -1.40 -8.58
C GLU A 27 7.75 -2.11 -7.75
N PHE A 28 7.36 -2.94 -6.79
CA PHE A 28 8.31 -3.68 -5.95
C PHE A 28 9.10 -4.70 -6.78
N ILE A 29 8.43 -5.41 -7.69
CA ILE A 29 9.08 -6.38 -8.57
C ILE A 29 9.97 -5.66 -9.59
N ARG A 30 9.44 -4.63 -10.27
CA ARG A 30 10.15 -3.90 -11.32
C ARG A 30 11.43 -3.24 -10.79
N ASN A 31 11.36 -2.66 -9.59
CA ASN A 31 12.49 -1.98 -8.97
C ASN A 31 13.39 -2.93 -8.15
N LYS A 32 13.12 -4.25 -8.20
CA LYS A 32 13.84 -5.28 -7.43
C LYS A 32 13.93 -4.90 -5.94
N CYS A 33 12.85 -4.37 -5.40
CA CYS A 33 12.79 -3.99 -4.00
C CYS A 33 12.97 -5.26 -3.14
N PRO A 34 13.81 -5.20 -2.10
CA PRO A 34 14.00 -6.34 -1.19
C PRO A 34 12.73 -6.70 -0.41
N VAL A 35 11.73 -5.80 -0.43
CA VAL A 35 10.37 -6.00 0.08
C VAL A 35 9.41 -6.30 -1.07
N ASP A 36 9.58 -7.45 -1.69
CA ASP A 36 8.70 -7.88 -2.79
C ASP A 36 7.32 -8.36 -2.30
N ALA A 37 7.19 -8.69 -1.00
CA ALA A 37 5.94 -9.07 -0.33
C ALA A 37 5.06 -7.87 0.08
N CYS A 38 5.04 -6.81 -0.72
CA CYS A 38 4.19 -5.63 -0.51
C CYS A 38 3.30 -5.36 -1.73
N THR A 39 2.09 -4.85 -1.49
CA THR A 39 1.15 -4.43 -2.54
C THR A 39 0.66 -3.01 -2.33
N LEU A 40 0.58 -2.23 -3.43
CA LEU A 40 0.01 -0.88 -3.43
C LEU A 40 -1.47 -0.91 -3.81
N THR A 41 -2.27 -0.14 -3.09
CA THR A 41 -3.68 0.09 -3.38
C THR A 41 -4.01 1.58 -3.23
N ALA A 42 -5.05 2.04 -3.92
CA ALA A 42 -5.68 3.34 -3.70
C ALA A 42 -7.14 3.19 -3.27
N ASP A 43 -7.58 1.98 -2.94
CA ASP A 43 -8.95 1.72 -2.53
C ASP A 43 -9.16 2.08 -1.07
N ALA A 44 -9.85 3.21 -0.84
CA ALA A 44 -10.19 3.69 0.49
C ALA A 44 -10.94 2.67 1.36
N ARG A 45 -11.66 1.71 0.74
CA ARG A 45 -12.37 0.63 1.45
C ARG A 45 -11.40 -0.32 2.17
N GLU A 46 -10.15 -0.36 1.74
CA GLU A 46 -9.11 -1.19 2.36
C GLU A 46 -8.41 -0.52 3.53
N ALA A 47 -8.74 0.73 3.89
CA ALA A 47 -8.06 1.49 4.93
C ALA A 47 -8.04 0.79 6.30
N ALA A 48 -9.10 0.05 6.66
CA ALA A 48 -9.16 -0.70 7.91
C ALA A 48 -8.16 -1.86 7.96
N ASN A 49 -7.84 -2.44 6.80
CA ASN A 49 -7.02 -3.65 6.66
C ASN A 49 -5.67 -3.39 5.99
N ALA A 50 -5.33 -2.14 5.69
CA ALA A 50 -3.99 -1.77 5.24
C ALA A 50 -3.01 -1.95 6.39
N ASP A 51 -1.75 -2.28 6.10
CA ASP A 51 -0.64 -2.27 7.07
C ASP A 51 -0.09 -0.86 7.27
N ALA A 52 -0.08 -0.07 6.19
CA ALA A 52 0.30 1.33 6.20
C ALA A 52 -0.61 2.17 5.31
N ILE A 53 -0.83 3.43 5.70
CA ILE A 53 -1.53 4.43 4.90
C ILE A 53 -0.57 5.59 4.69
N LEU A 54 -0.30 5.93 3.43
CA LEU A 54 0.60 7.02 3.06
C LEU A 54 -0.21 8.18 2.47
N TYR A 55 0.12 9.38 2.94
CA TYR A 55 -0.43 10.64 2.46
C TYR A 55 0.68 11.43 1.77
N LYS A 56 0.34 12.09 0.67
CA LYS A 56 1.21 12.99 -0.07
C LYS A 56 0.47 14.31 -0.30
N ASP A 57 1.17 15.41 -0.01
CA ASP A 57 0.75 16.81 -0.14
C ASP A 57 -0.46 17.25 0.71
N HIS A 58 -1.43 16.36 0.96
CA HIS A 58 -2.64 16.65 1.70
C HIS A 58 -3.09 15.46 2.56
N HIS A 59 -3.40 15.72 3.83
CA HIS A 59 -3.81 14.72 4.82
C HIS A 59 -5.30 14.85 5.16
N ILE A 60 -6.10 13.87 4.72
CA ILE A 60 -7.50 13.70 5.14
C ILE A 60 -7.61 12.31 5.79
N PRO A 61 -7.79 12.22 7.11
CA PRO A 61 -7.80 10.94 7.81
C PRO A 61 -9.01 10.09 7.41
N PHE A 62 -8.81 8.77 7.34
CA PHE A 62 -9.93 7.84 7.20
C PHE A 62 -10.62 7.66 8.55
N ASN A 63 -11.96 7.68 8.56
CA ASN A 63 -12.74 7.37 9.75
C ASN A 63 -12.87 5.86 9.96
N VAL A 64 -11.73 5.18 10.16
CA VAL A 64 -11.65 3.73 10.39
C VAL A 64 -10.86 3.44 11.66
N LYS A 65 -11.33 2.48 12.45
CA LYS A 65 -10.59 1.99 13.62
C LYS A 65 -9.57 0.96 13.13
N ARG A 66 -8.28 1.23 13.35
CA ARG A 66 -7.20 0.28 13.03
C ARG A 66 -6.85 -0.58 14.27
N PRO A 67 -6.40 -1.83 14.09
CA PRO A 67 -5.96 -2.71 15.18
C PRO A 67 -4.85 -2.12 16.04
#